data_AF-A0A2T6B8D3-F1
#
_entry.id   AF-A0A2T6B8D3-F1
#
_cell.length_a   1.000
_cell.length_b   1.000
_cell.length_c   1.000
_cell.angle_alpha   90.00
_cell.angle_beta   90.00
_cell.angle_gamma   90.00
#
_symmetry.space_group_name_H-M   'P 1'
#
loop_
_entity.id
_entity.type
_entity.pdbx_description
1 polymer ?
#
loop_
_entity_poly.entity_id
_entity_poly.type
_entity_poly.pdbx_seq_one_letter_code
_entity_poly.pdbx_strand_id
1 'polypeptide(L)'
;MQITMSSAEALQIIDRSYAGGSKPISINTRPADAQSPDWWRTRGRTETVGQDRKRVALDLYLHIASRAAEALPPDMFPAAFLFSDKARYRPDKGLIKALLQVGAVETQEIRGELCFALTARGRDILGSRT
;
A
#
# COMPACT_ATOMS: atom_id res chain seq x y z
N MET A 1 -4.00 -2.03 10.75
CA MET A 1 -5.31 -1.37 10.57
C MET A 1 -6.38 -2.39 10.27
N GLN A 2 -7.50 -2.36 10.99
CA GLN A 2 -8.66 -3.20 10.67
C GLN A 2 -9.35 -2.67 9.42
N ILE A 3 -9.54 -3.54 8.43
CA ILE A 3 -10.27 -3.27 7.20
C ILE A 3 -11.58 -4.06 7.25
N THR A 4 -12.69 -3.41 6.86
CA THR A 4 -14.05 -3.99 6.92
C THR A 4 -14.34 -4.94 5.77
N MET A 5 -13.65 -4.79 4.63
CA MET A 5 -13.72 -5.74 3.52
C MET A 5 -12.95 -7.04 3.84
N SER A 6 -13.29 -8.11 3.12
CA SER A 6 -12.57 -9.38 3.17
C SER A 6 -11.32 -9.35 2.28
N SER A 7 -10.38 -10.26 2.53
CA SER A 7 -9.20 -10.39 1.66
C SER A 7 -9.57 -10.94 0.28
N ALA A 8 -10.58 -11.80 0.18
CA ALA A 8 -11.09 -12.32 -1.09
C ALA A 8 -11.61 -11.21 -2.00
N GLU A 9 -12.38 -10.26 -1.46
CA GLU A 9 -12.85 -9.09 -2.21
C GLU A 9 -11.68 -8.22 -2.70
N ALA A 10 -10.67 -7.97 -1.84
CA ALA A 10 -9.49 -7.20 -2.21
C ALA A 10 -8.71 -7.88 -3.36
N LEU A 11 -8.58 -9.21 -3.30
CA LEU A 11 -7.94 -10.00 -4.35
C LEU A 11 -8.74 -9.98 -5.67
N GLN A 12 -10.07 -10.01 -5.62
CA GLN A 12 -10.90 -9.85 -6.83
C GLN A 12 -10.77 -8.46 -7.48
N ILE A 13 -10.55 -7.41 -6.69
CA ILE A 13 -10.25 -6.07 -7.25
C ILE A 13 -8.90 -6.08 -7.94
N ILE A 14 -7.89 -6.70 -7.32
CA ILE A 14 -6.55 -6.85 -7.90
C ILE A 14 -6.62 -7.62 -9.22
N ASP A 15 -7.28 -8.78 -9.24
CA ASP A 15 -7.32 -9.63 -10.43
C ASP A 15 -8.03 -8.95 -11.62
N ARG A 16 -8.95 -8.01 -11.36
CA ARG A 16 -9.61 -7.20 -12.40
C ARG A 16 -8.79 -5.98 -12.86
N SER A 17 -8.01 -5.39 -11.96
CA SER A 17 -7.41 -4.07 -12.17
C SER A 17 -5.90 -4.13 -12.42
N TYR A 18 -5.27 -5.28 -12.17
CA TYR A 18 -3.83 -5.45 -12.19
C TYR A 18 -3.42 -6.54 -13.19
N ALA A 19 -3.11 -6.14 -14.42
CA ALA A 19 -2.63 -7.06 -15.47
C ALA A 19 -1.18 -7.56 -15.26
N GLY A 20 -0.50 -7.14 -14.18
CA GLY A 20 0.90 -7.45 -13.90
C GLY A 20 1.10 -8.80 -13.22
N GLY A 21 2.28 -9.41 -13.42
CA GLY A 21 2.58 -10.76 -12.91
C GLY A 21 2.72 -10.91 -11.39
N SER A 22 2.92 -9.83 -10.62
CA SER A 22 2.99 -9.89 -9.17
C SER A 22 1.98 -8.95 -8.51
N LYS A 23 1.24 -9.46 -7.52
CA LYS A 23 0.18 -8.72 -6.83
C LYS A 23 0.76 -7.52 -6.07
N PRO A 24 0.03 -6.39 -6.00
CA PRO A 24 0.47 -5.21 -5.26
C PRO A 24 0.35 -5.36 -3.74
N ILE A 25 -0.21 -6.46 -3.23
CA ILE A 25 -0.20 -6.79 -1.79
C ILE A 25 0.43 -8.16 -1.59
N SER A 26 1.01 -8.37 -0.41
CA SER A 26 1.61 -9.63 0.02
C SER A 26 1.06 -10.05 1.37
N ILE A 27 1.00 -11.36 1.62
CA ILE A 27 0.69 -11.90 2.95
C ILE A 27 1.70 -11.34 3.95
N ASN A 28 1.20 -10.86 5.09
CA ASN A 28 2.03 -10.28 6.14
C ASN A 28 2.40 -11.36 7.18
N THR A 29 3.44 -12.14 6.86
CA THR A 29 3.97 -13.19 7.74
C THR A 29 4.76 -12.64 8.93
N ARG A 30 5.21 -11.37 8.86
CA ARG A 30 5.97 -10.69 9.92
C ARG A 30 5.35 -9.32 10.21
N PRO A 31 4.27 -9.26 11.01
CA PRO A 31 3.55 -8.00 11.26
C PRO A 31 4.41 -6.89 11.84
N ALA A 32 5.39 -7.22 12.71
CA ALA A 32 6.30 -6.26 13.30
C ALA A 32 7.18 -5.54 12.25
N ASP A 33 7.66 -6.28 11.24
CA ASP A 33 8.46 -5.72 10.16
C ASP A 33 7.67 -4.66 9.38
N ALA A 34 6.40 -4.92 9.10
CA ALA A 34 5.53 -3.98 8.38
C ALA A 34 5.28 -2.67 9.15
N GLN A 35 5.45 -2.67 10.48
CA GLN A 35 5.35 -1.48 11.33
C GLN A 35 6.67 -0.74 11.48
N SER A 36 7.79 -1.26 10.96
CA SER A 36 9.11 -0.62 11.03
C SER A 36 9.36 0.26 9.80
N PRO A 37 9.50 1.59 9.95
CA PRO A 37 9.84 2.49 8.83
C PRO A 37 11.16 2.11 8.15
N ASP A 38 12.14 1.61 8.91
CA ASP A 38 13.46 1.22 8.40
C ASP A 38 13.41 -0.05 7.57
N TRP A 39 12.50 -0.98 7.91
CA TRP A 39 12.31 -2.20 7.14
C TRP A 39 11.86 -1.93 5.70
N TRP A 40 10.99 -0.92 5.50
CA TRP A 40 10.56 -0.47 4.18
C TRP A 40 11.67 0.20 3.37
N ARG A 41 12.66 0.78 4.06
CA ARG A 41 13.83 1.45 3.45
C ARG A 41 15.04 0.53 3.27
N THR A 42 15.01 -0.68 3.82
CA THR A 42 16.18 -1.58 3.80
C THR A 42 16.63 -1.86 2.35
N ARG A 43 17.93 -1.67 2.09
CA ARG A 43 18.52 -1.78 0.75
C ARG A 43 18.60 -3.24 0.28
N GLY A 44 17.63 -3.65 -0.54
CA GLY A 44 17.77 -4.73 -1.53
C GLY A 44 18.08 -4.19 -2.95
N ARG A 45 18.04 -5.04 -4.00
CA ARG A 45 18.13 -4.60 -5.41
C ARG A 45 17.18 -3.42 -5.68
N THR A 46 17.62 -2.47 -6.52
CA THR A 46 16.77 -1.39 -7.01
C THR A 46 15.69 -2.02 -7.87
N GLU A 47 14.43 -1.91 -7.44
CA GLU A 47 13.31 -2.37 -8.24
C GLU A 47 12.82 -1.23 -9.13
N THR A 48 12.92 -1.41 -10.43
CA THR A 48 12.34 -0.48 -11.40
C THR A 48 10.87 -0.84 -11.59
N VAL A 49 10.00 -0.12 -10.89
CA VAL A 49 8.55 -0.24 -11.05
C VAL A 49 8.08 0.80 -12.07
N GLY A 50 7.40 0.35 -13.13
CA GLY A 50 6.79 1.24 -14.13
C GLY A 50 5.76 2.21 -13.54
N GLN A 51 5.54 3.36 -14.19
CA GLN A 51 4.66 4.40 -13.66
C GLN A 51 3.20 3.93 -13.52
N ASP A 52 2.65 3.26 -14.53
CA ASP A 52 1.28 2.73 -14.45
C ASP A 52 1.12 1.74 -13.28
N ARG A 53 2.14 0.92 -13.06
CA ARG A 53 2.15 -0.05 -11.97
C ARG A 53 2.14 0.63 -10.59
N LYS A 54 2.83 1.76 -10.44
CA LYS A 54 2.78 2.60 -9.22
C LYS A 54 1.40 3.23 -9.05
N ARG A 55 0.84 3.80 -10.12
CA ARG A 55 -0.48 4.45 -10.11
C ARG A 55 -1.58 3.48 -9.67
N VAL A 56 -1.68 2.32 -10.31
CA VAL A 56 -2.71 1.31 -9.98
C VAL A 56 -2.52 0.79 -8.55
N ALA A 57 -1.28 0.65 -8.08
CA ALA A 57 -1.01 0.25 -6.70
C ALA A 57 -1.46 1.31 -5.69
N LEU A 58 -1.16 2.61 -5.92
CA LEU A 58 -1.62 3.70 -5.06
C LEU A 58 -3.15 3.76 -4.98
N ASP A 59 -3.82 3.67 -6.14
CA ASP A 59 -5.27 3.65 -6.23
C ASP A 59 -5.87 2.50 -5.41
N LEU A 60 -5.31 1.29 -5.56
CA LEU A 60 -5.72 0.13 -4.77
C LEU A 60 -5.50 0.33 -3.26
N TYR A 61 -4.34 0.82 -2.83
CA TYR A 61 -4.04 0.98 -1.40
C TYR A 61 -4.99 1.98 -0.75
N LEU A 62 -5.28 3.09 -1.43
CA LEU A 62 -6.26 4.07 -0.99
C LEU A 62 -7.67 3.50 -1.00
N HIS A 63 -8.03 2.70 -2.00
CA HIS A 63 -9.31 2.01 -2.05
C HIS A 63 -9.48 1.07 -0.84
N ILE A 64 -8.49 0.25 -0.54
CA ILE A 64 -8.50 -0.62 0.65
C ILE A 64 -8.59 0.22 1.93
N ALA A 65 -7.80 1.29 2.03
CA ALA A 65 -7.79 2.18 3.20
C ALA A 65 -9.13 2.90 3.41
N SER A 66 -9.87 3.21 2.35
CA SER A 66 -11.22 3.80 2.44
C SER A 66 -12.23 2.87 3.14
N ARG A 67 -11.91 1.58 3.24
CA ARG A 67 -12.70 0.55 3.94
C ARG A 67 -12.17 0.28 5.36
N ALA A 68 -11.26 1.10 5.89
CA ALA A 68 -10.80 0.96 7.27
C ALA A 68 -11.98 1.11 8.24
N ALA A 69 -12.01 0.29 9.29
CA ALA A 69 -13.03 0.38 10.33
C ALA A 69 -12.96 1.73 11.07
N GLU A 70 -11.76 2.27 11.16
CA GLU A 70 -11.47 3.60 11.64
C GLU A 70 -11.05 4.49 10.48
N ALA A 71 -11.73 5.63 10.29
CA ALA A 71 -11.43 6.54 9.21
C ALA A 71 -10.00 7.07 9.31
N LEU A 72 -9.25 6.92 8.22
CA LEU A 72 -7.95 7.54 8.01
C LEU A 72 -8.10 8.91 7.35
N PRO A 73 -7.14 9.82 7.54
CA PRO A 73 -7.07 11.04 6.74
C PRO A 73 -7.06 10.71 5.24
N PRO A 74 -7.56 11.64 4.39
CA PRO A 74 -7.46 11.46 2.95
C PRO A 74 -6.00 11.28 2.53
N ASP A 75 -5.78 10.62 1.38
CA ASP A 75 -4.45 10.37 0.83
C ASP A 75 -3.52 9.53 1.75
N MET A 76 -4.09 8.74 2.66
CA MET A 76 -3.32 7.85 3.54
C MET A 76 -3.77 6.40 3.44
N PHE A 77 -2.82 5.49 3.58
CA PHE A 77 -3.09 4.06 3.69
C PHE A 77 -2.14 3.37 4.69
N PRO A 78 -2.60 2.33 5.40
CA PRO A 78 -1.81 1.68 6.44
C PRO A 78 -0.74 0.74 5.87
N ALA A 79 0.35 0.56 6.60
CA ALA A 79 1.43 -0.37 6.24
C ALA A 79 1.06 -1.84 6.47
N ALA A 80 -0.02 -2.11 7.22
CA ALA A 80 -0.56 -3.44 7.45
C ALA A 80 -2.10 -3.44 7.41
N PHE A 81 -2.65 -4.37 6.63
CA PHE A 81 -4.08 -4.62 6.50
C PHE A 81 -4.45 -5.86 7.32
N LEU A 82 -5.42 -5.72 8.22
CA LEU A 82 -6.11 -6.84 8.86
C LEU A 82 -7.54 -6.86 8.33
N PHE A 83 -7.82 -7.75 7.37
CA PHE A 83 -9.14 -7.87 6.75
C PHE A 83 -10.17 -8.50 7.70
N SER A 84 -11.45 -8.39 7.35
CA SER A 84 -12.57 -8.87 8.19
C SER A 84 -12.57 -10.39 8.39
N ASP A 85 -12.04 -11.13 7.41
CA ASP A 85 -11.79 -12.58 7.46
C ASP A 85 -10.52 -12.96 8.25
N LYS A 86 -9.97 -12.01 9.03
CA LYS A 86 -8.74 -12.14 9.83
C LYS A 86 -7.46 -12.31 9.02
N ALA A 87 -7.52 -12.26 7.68
CA ALA A 87 -6.34 -12.38 6.86
C ALA A 87 -5.45 -11.13 7.00
N ARG A 88 -4.14 -11.34 7.11
CA ARG A 88 -3.14 -10.29 7.29
C ARG A 88 -2.36 -10.08 6.01
N TYR A 89 -2.43 -8.87 5.48
CA TYR A 89 -1.70 -8.45 4.30
C TYR A 89 -0.94 -7.16 4.59
N ARG A 90 -0.07 -6.81 3.65
CA ARG A 90 0.62 -5.54 3.60
C ARG A 90 0.79 -5.12 2.13
N PRO A 91 1.01 -3.84 1.85
CA PRO A 91 1.51 -3.42 0.56
C PRO A 91 2.77 -4.22 0.15
N ASP A 92 2.95 -4.41 -1.15
CA ASP A 92 4.17 -5.03 -1.66
C ASP A 92 5.41 -4.20 -1.28
N LYS A 93 6.47 -4.90 -0.87
CA LYS A 93 7.67 -4.24 -0.33
C LYS A 93 8.41 -3.47 -1.41
N GLY A 94 8.52 -4.08 -2.58
CA GLY A 94 9.15 -3.52 -3.76
C GLY A 94 8.47 -2.23 -4.22
N LEU A 95 7.14 -2.26 -4.33
CA LEU A 95 6.31 -1.12 -4.67
C LEU A 95 6.46 0.04 -3.68
N ILE A 96 6.33 -0.21 -2.38
CA ILE A 96 6.48 0.85 -1.37
C ILE A 96 7.88 1.44 -1.39
N LYS A 97 8.92 0.62 -1.52
CA LYS A 97 10.29 1.11 -1.65
C LYS A 97 10.45 2.02 -2.88
N ALA A 98 9.89 1.64 -4.03
CA ALA A 98 9.94 2.46 -5.23
C ALA A 98 9.18 3.79 -5.07
N LEU A 99 8.04 3.78 -4.36
CA LEU A 99 7.27 4.98 -4.06
C LEU A 99 8.02 5.91 -3.08
N LEU A 100 8.63 5.36 -2.03
CA LEU A 100 9.48 6.10 -1.09
C LEU A 100 10.71 6.70 -1.81
N GLN A 101 11.36 5.94 -2.69
CA GLN A 101 12.55 6.37 -3.41
C GLN A 101 12.29 7.58 -4.33
N VAL A 102 11.12 7.62 -4.98
CA VAL A 102 10.74 8.78 -5.80
C VAL A 102 10.10 9.89 -4.98
N GLY A 103 9.87 9.71 -3.67
CA GLY A 103 9.20 10.68 -2.81
C GLY A 103 7.71 10.81 -3.09
N ALA A 104 7.04 9.75 -3.59
CA ALA A 104 5.60 9.73 -3.83
C ALA A 104 4.79 9.50 -2.55
N VAL A 105 5.38 8.82 -1.57
CA VAL A 105 4.79 8.61 -0.26
C VAL A 105 5.81 8.92 0.84
N GLU A 106 5.32 9.23 2.02
CA GLU A 106 6.09 9.37 3.24
C GLU A 106 5.49 8.55 4.37
N THR A 107 6.31 8.17 5.34
CA THR A 107 5.88 7.40 6.52
C THR A 107 5.34 8.33 7.60
N GLN A 108 4.16 8.04 8.15
CA GLN A 108 3.59 8.73 9.29
C GLN A 108 3.03 7.72 10.28
N GLU A 109 3.04 8.03 11.57
CA GLU A 109 2.39 7.22 12.59
C GLU A 109 0.98 7.77 12.87
N ILE A 110 -0.03 6.92 12.74
CA ILE A 110 -1.42 7.24 13.04
C ILE A 110 -1.92 6.21 14.03
N ARG A 111 -2.27 6.66 15.24
CA ARG A 111 -2.83 5.80 16.31
C ARG A 111 -1.94 4.58 16.63
N GLY A 112 -0.62 4.77 16.65
CA GLY A 112 0.34 3.69 16.93
C GLY A 112 0.54 2.71 15.78
N GLU A 113 0.01 3.00 14.59
CA GLU A 113 0.26 2.23 13.38
C GLU A 113 1.00 3.06 12.33
N LEU A 114 1.96 2.43 11.67
CA LEU A 114 2.64 2.99 10.51
C LEU A 114 1.66 3.09 9.33
N CYS A 115 1.56 4.29 8.79
CA CYS A 115 0.82 4.62 7.59
C CYS A 115 1.74 5.29 6.57
N PHE A 116 1.30 5.28 5.32
CA PHE A 116 1.91 5.99 4.21
C PHE A 116 0.97 7.11 3.75
N ALA A 117 1.46 8.35 3.74
CA ALA A 117 0.75 9.50 3.20
C ALA A 117 1.26 9.82 1.79
N LEU A 118 0.36 10.12 0.85
CA LEU A 118 0.77 10.62 -0.46
C LEU A 118 1.31 12.05 -0.34
N THR A 119 2.47 12.26 -0.94
CA THR A 119 3.02 13.61 -1.15
C THR A 119 2.35 14.25 -2.37
N ALA A 120 2.73 15.50 -2.68
CA ALA A 120 2.31 16.14 -3.94
C ALA A 120 2.66 15.28 -5.16
N ARG A 121 3.87 14.69 -5.17
CA ARG A 121 4.30 13.81 -6.24
C ARG A 121 3.51 12.50 -6.31
N GLY A 122 3.07 11.98 -5.17
CA GLY A 122 2.17 10.82 -5.14
C GLY A 122 0.83 11.12 -5.81
N ARG A 123 0.27 12.31 -5.53
CA ARG A 123 -0.96 12.79 -6.18
C ARG A 123 -0.77 12.98 -7.68
N ASP A 124 0.36 13.51 -8.13
CA ASP A 124 0.67 13.65 -9.56
C ASP A 124 0.69 12.28 -10.27
N ILE A 125 1.32 11.27 -9.65
CA ILE A 125 1.32 9.89 -10.18
C ILE A 125 -0.11 9.33 -10.26
N LEU A 126 -0.93 9.60 -9.24
CA LEU A 126 -2.33 9.13 -9.21
C LEU A 126 -3.19 9.81 -10.27
N GLY A 127 -3.02 11.12 -10.45
CA GLY A 127 -3.78 11.96 -11.39
C GLY A 127 -3.33 11.84 -12.85
N SER A 128 -2.13 11.33 -13.10
CA SER A 128 -1.62 11.08 -14.46
C SER A 128 -2.41 9.95 -15.11
N ARG A 129 -3.39 10.31 -15.96
CA ARG A 129 -4.03 9.39 -16.90
C ARG A 129 -3.16 9.33 -18.15
N THR A 130 -2.39 8.26 -18.30
CA THR A 130 -1.77 7.87 -19.58
C THR A 130 -2.79 7.17 -20.46
#